data_AF-A0A7X8GFS0-F1
#
_entry.id   AF-A0A7X8GFS0-F1
#
_cell.length_a   1.000
_cell.length_b   1.000
_cell.length_c   1.000
_cell.angle_alpha   90.00
_cell.angle_beta   90.00
_cell.angle_gamma   90.00
#
_symmetry.space_group_name_H-M   'P 1'
#
loop_
_entity.id
_entity.type
_entity.pdbx_description
1 polymer ?
#
loop_
_entity_poly.entity_id
_entity_poly.type
_entity_poly.pdbx_seq_one_letter_code
_entity_poly.pdbx_strand_id
1 'polypeptide(L)'
;MKLYMLFFYIFAIAFTLSCKDKQQRPPLTQAQLKKIEEQSIEVNKAIVAHKQDSIKWYIAKNNLSMQKTGTGLWYSIIRSQHTDSITEGDIIEIEYTISLLHGTVCYTSDFLGTKILRVGQGGVESGLEEAFLLMHKGDSAHVIIPPHLAHGLIGDLNRIPQLAILDCKIYIKNHKKSNNSF
;
A
#
# COMPACT_ATOMS: atom_id res chain seq x y z
N MET A 1 15.94 -47.48 38.02
CA MET A 1 14.68 -47.40 37.23
C MET A 1 13.52 -46.71 37.96
N LYS A 2 13.23 -46.98 39.23
CA LYS A 2 12.09 -46.35 39.95
C LYS A 2 12.17 -44.81 40.09
N LEU A 3 13.38 -44.24 40.18
CA LEU A 3 13.58 -42.78 40.30
C LEU A 3 13.32 -42.02 38.97
N TYR A 4 13.65 -42.63 37.83
CA TYR A 4 13.38 -42.07 36.49
C TYR A 4 11.88 -42.13 36.15
N MET A 5 11.20 -43.19 36.60
CA MET A 5 9.74 -43.29 36.49
C MET A 5 9.03 -42.19 37.31
N LEU A 6 9.55 -41.84 38.50
CA LEU A 6 9.01 -40.75 39.31
C LEU A 6 9.21 -39.37 38.64
N PHE A 7 10.39 -39.14 38.03
CA PHE A 7 10.69 -37.91 37.29
C PHE A 7 9.82 -37.76 36.03
N PHE A 8 9.58 -38.87 35.31
CA PHE A 8 8.70 -38.90 34.14
C PHE A 8 7.24 -38.61 34.53
N TYR A 9 6.79 -39.10 35.70
CA TYR A 9 5.46 -38.83 36.23
C TYR A 9 5.28 -37.37 36.62
N ILE A 10 6.29 -36.74 37.23
CA ILE A 10 6.28 -35.31 37.58
C ILE A 10 6.28 -34.44 36.31
N PHE A 11 7.05 -34.80 35.28
CA PHE A 11 7.07 -34.10 34.00
C PHE A 11 5.74 -34.26 33.22
N ALA A 12 5.11 -35.43 33.30
CA ALA A 12 3.79 -35.67 32.72
C ALA A 12 2.66 -34.89 33.42
N ILE A 13 2.73 -34.73 34.76
CA ILE A 13 1.77 -33.90 35.51
C ILE A 13 1.97 -32.40 35.22
N ALA A 14 3.20 -31.95 35.01
CA ALA A 14 3.47 -30.56 34.61
C ALA A 14 2.90 -30.23 33.22
N PHE A 15 2.79 -31.22 32.32
CA PHE A 15 2.23 -31.05 30.98
C PHE A 15 0.69 -30.95 30.94
N THR A 16 -0.02 -31.44 31.95
CA THR A 16 -1.50 -31.40 31.99
C THR A 16 -2.08 -30.13 32.63
N LEU A 17 -1.25 -29.30 33.28
CA LEU A 17 -1.65 -27.98 33.79
C LEU A 17 -1.64 -26.89 32.70
N SER A 18 -1.17 -27.20 31.49
CA SER A 18 -1.13 -26.28 30.34
C SER A 18 -2.45 -26.23 29.55
N CYS A 19 -3.58 -26.31 30.24
CA CYS A 19 -4.91 -26.13 29.66
C CYS A 19 -5.84 -25.53 30.72
N LYS A 20 -5.79 -24.21 30.92
CA LYS A 20 -6.90 -23.49 31.55
C LYS A 20 -7.10 -22.11 30.92
N ASP A 21 -8.30 -22.00 30.37
CA ASP A 21 -9.06 -20.80 30.02
C ASP A 21 -8.84 -20.18 28.63
N LYS A 22 -9.72 -20.57 27.69
CA LYS A 22 -10.12 -19.68 26.60
C LYS A 22 -10.89 -18.53 27.27
N GLN A 23 -10.21 -17.47 27.70
CA GLN A 23 -10.89 -16.24 28.11
C GLN A 23 -11.72 -15.72 26.93
N GLN A 24 -13.02 -16.02 26.93
CA GLN A 24 -13.98 -15.29 26.12
C GLN A 24 -14.06 -13.90 26.73
N ARG A 25 -13.48 -12.92 26.03
CA ARG A 25 -13.61 -11.51 26.41
C ARG A 25 -15.10 -11.18 26.46
N PRO A 26 -15.62 -10.61 27.56
CA PRO A 26 -17.03 -10.23 27.62
C PRO A 26 -17.37 -9.27 26.48
N PRO A 27 -18.58 -9.33 25.91
CA PRO A 27 -18.97 -8.47 24.81
C PRO A 27 -18.89 -7.01 25.25
N LEU A 28 -18.35 -6.17 24.36
CA LEU A 28 -18.23 -4.73 24.61
C LEU A 28 -19.63 -4.11 24.74
N THR A 29 -19.80 -3.27 25.76
CA THR A 29 -21.02 -2.45 25.88
C THR A 29 -21.07 -1.42 24.76
N GLN A 30 -22.27 -0.94 24.44
CA GLN A 30 -22.46 0.08 23.40
C GLN A 30 -21.67 1.37 23.66
N ALA A 31 -21.54 1.77 24.93
CA ALA A 31 -20.71 2.91 25.33
C ALA A 31 -19.21 2.67 25.09
N GLN A 32 -18.73 1.45 25.38
CA GLN A 32 -17.34 1.07 25.09
C GLN A 32 -17.06 1.00 23.59
N LEU A 33 -18.01 0.48 22.79
CA LEU A 33 -17.91 0.45 21.33
C LEU A 33 -17.78 1.86 20.75
N LYS A 34 -18.68 2.77 21.16
CA LYS A 34 -18.65 4.17 20.72
C LYS A 34 -17.33 4.85 21.09
N LYS A 35 -16.84 4.62 22.30
CA LYS A 35 -15.55 5.16 22.74
C LYS A 35 -14.38 4.63 21.90
N ILE A 36 -14.35 3.33 21.59
CA ILE A 36 -13.32 2.73 20.74
C ILE A 36 -13.38 3.27 19.32
N GLU A 37 -14.58 3.47 18.78
CA GLU A 37 -14.79 4.06 17.46
C GLU A 37 -14.26 5.50 17.41
N GLU A 38 -14.66 6.34 18.38
CA GLU A 38 -14.19 7.73 18.51
C GLU A 38 -12.66 7.77 18.64
N GLN A 39 -12.06 6.90 19.46
CA GLN A 39 -10.61 6.80 19.60
C GLN A 39 -9.92 6.37 18.30
N SER A 40 -10.51 5.42 17.57
CA SER A 40 -9.96 4.94 16.29
C SER A 40 -10.01 6.03 15.23
N ILE A 41 -11.10 6.79 15.16
CA ILE A 41 -11.23 7.93 14.25
C ILE A 41 -10.20 9.00 14.57
N GLU A 42 -10.03 9.34 15.85
CA GLU A 42 -9.07 10.38 16.26
C GLU A 42 -7.62 9.98 15.93
N VAL A 43 -7.24 8.75 16.28
CA VAL A 43 -5.89 8.23 15.96
C VAL A 43 -5.68 8.17 14.43
N ASN A 44 -6.67 7.70 13.66
CA ASN A 44 -6.57 7.64 12.22
C ASN A 44 -6.44 9.04 11.59
N LYS A 45 -7.15 10.05 12.09
CA LYS A 45 -6.99 11.44 11.66
C LYS A 45 -5.57 11.94 11.91
N ALA A 46 -5.02 11.69 13.09
CA ALA A 46 -3.65 12.07 13.43
C ALA A 46 -2.62 11.37 12.53
N ILE A 47 -2.79 10.07 12.25
CA ILE A 47 -1.94 9.31 11.32
C ILE A 47 -2.00 9.93 9.93
N VAL A 48 -3.21 10.21 9.40
CA VAL A 48 -3.37 10.80 8.07
C VAL A 48 -2.70 12.17 8.00
N ALA A 49 -2.89 13.04 9.01
CA ALA A 49 -2.25 14.34 9.08
C ALA A 49 -0.72 14.23 9.08
N HIS A 50 -0.17 13.38 9.94
CA HIS A 50 1.28 13.15 10.02
C HIS A 50 1.86 12.64 8.68
N LYS A 51 1.16 11.72 8.00
CA LYS A 51 1.58 11.21 6.69
C LYS A 51 1.53 12.30 5.62
N GLN A 52 0.52 13.16 5.64
CA GLN A 52 0.45 14.33 4.75
C GLN A 52 1.61 15.30 4.99
N ASP A 53 1.96 15.57 6.25
CA ASP A 53 3.09 16.45 6.57
C ASP A 53 4.42 15.83 6.13
N SER A 54 4.58 14.51 6.29
CA SER A 54 5.73 13.77 5.77
C SER A 54 5.87 13.93 4.24
N ILE A 55 4.76 13.82 3.50
CA ILE A 55 4.74 14.01 2.04
C ILE A 55 5.12 15.45 1.67
N LYS A 56 4.47 16.44 2.30
CA LYS A 56 4.75 17.87 2.03
C LYS A 56 6.21 18.21 2.29
N TRP A 57 6.75 17.74 3.42
CA TRP A 57 8.15 17.92 3.75
C TRP A 57 9.07 17.27 2.72
N TYR A 58 8.76 16.06 2.28
CA TYR A 58 9.53 15.36 1.25
C TYR A 58 9.52 16.12 -0.09
N ILE A 59 8.35 16.58 -0.54
CA ILE A 59 8.18 17.37 -1.75
C ILE A 59 9.02 18.65 -1.68
N ALA A 60 8.92 19.39 -0.58
CA ALA A 60 9.67 20.63 -0.38
C ALA A 60 11.19 20.38 -0.32
N LYS A 61 11.62 19.39 0.46
CA LYS A 61 13.03 19.04 0.60
C LYS A 61 13.70 18.65 -0.73
N ASN A 62 12.97 17.98 -1.60
CA ASN A 62 13.47 17.52 -2.89
C ASN A 62 13.15 18.48 -4.04
N ASN A 63 12.59 19.66 -3.76
CA ASN A 63 12.18 20.67 -4.75
C ASN A 63 11.26 20.11 -5.85
N LEU A 64 10.34 19.22 -5.47
CA LEU A 64 9.41 18.61 -6.41
C LEU A 64 8.23 19.55 -6.67
N SER A 65 7.89 19.73 -7.94
CA SER A 65 6.66 20.43 -8.35
C SER A 65 5.57 19.40 -8.63
N MET A 66 4.63 19.26 -7.69
CA MET A 66 3.58 18.23 -7.74
C MET A 66 2.19 18.81 -7.53
N GLN A 67 1.21 18.21 -8.20
CA GLN A 67 -0.21 18.46 -8.02
C GLN A 67 -0.79 17.43 -7.06
N LYS A 68 -1.87 17.80 -6.35
CA LYS A 68 -2.60 16.90 -5.44
C LYS A 68 -4.03 16.71 -5.92
N THR A 69 -4.48 15.46 -5.99
CA THR A 69 -5.87 15.12 -6.33
C THR A 69 -6.79 15.17 -5.10
N GLY A 70 -8.10 15.05 -5.32
CA GLY A 70 -9.10 15.00 -4.25
C GLY A 70 -8.98 13.78 -3.33
N THR A 71 -8.42 12.67 -3.82
CA THR A 71 -8.21 11.43 -3.04
C THR A 71 -6.94 11.50 -2.19
N GLY A 72 -6.07 12.48 -2.46
CA GLY A 72 -4.81 12.69 -1.75
C GLY A 72 -3.57 12.16 -2.47
N LEU A 73 -3.71 11.66 -3.70
CA LEU A 73 -2.58 11.33 -4.58
C LEU A 73 -1.79 12.59 -4.91
N TRP A 74 -0.47 12.51 -4.89
CA TRP A 74 0.40 13.56 -5.41
C TRP A 74 1.08 13.08 -6.68
N TYR A 75 1.13 13.90 -7.72
CA TYR A 75 1.73 13.50 -8.99
C TYR A 75 2.39 14.69 -9.72
N SER A 76 3.31 14.36 -10.63
CA SER A 76 3.90 15.27 -11.59
C SER A 76 4.15 14.51 -12.89
N ILE A 77 3.62 15.02 -14.00
CA ILE A 77 3.89 14.47 -15.34
C ILE A 77 5.16 15.15 -15.84
N ILE A 78 6.28 14.42 -15.85
CA ILE A 78 7.62 14.93 -16.15
C ILE A 78 7.76 15.17 -17.66
N ARG A 79 7.27 14.22 -18.45
CA ARG A 79 7.27 14.29 -19.91
C ARG A 79 5.87 13.93 -20.36
N SER A 80 5.19 14.86 -20.98
CA SER A 80 3.94 14.57 -21.68
C SER A 80 4.18 14.58 -23.18
N GLN A 81 3.66 13.56 -23.87
CA GLN A 81 3.69 13.51 -25.33
C GLN A 81 2.37 13.98 -25.95
N HIS A 82 1.36 14.32 -25.13
CA HIS A 82 0.01 14.73 -25.57
C HIS A 82 -0.58 13.80 -26.65
N THR A 83 -0.41 12.49 -26.45
CA THR A 83 -0.88 11.44 -27.35
C THR A 83 -2.26 10.94 -26.90
N ASP A 84 -2.57 9.67 -27.16
CA ASP A 84 -3.81 9.03 -26.70
C ASP A 84 -3.84 8.95 -25.17
N SER A 85 -4.87 9.55 -24.56
CA SER A 85 -5.09 9.48 -23.12
C SER A 85 -5.45 8.06 -22.71
N ILE A 86 -5.02 7.65 -21.51
CA ILE A 86 -5.37 6.35 -20.98
C ILE A 86 -6.76 6.43 -20.35
N THR A 87 -7.61 5.45 -20.64
CA THR A 87 -8.97 5.34 -20.08
C THR A 87 -9.20 3.97 -19.47
N GLU A 88 -10.21 3.85 -18.60
CA GLU A 88 -10.58 2.54 -18.03
C GLU A 88 -10.81 1.48 -19.10
N GLY A 89 -10.38 0.25 -18.82
CA GLY A 89 -10.44 -0.87 -19.75
C GLY A 89 -9.28 -0.94 -20.75
N ASP A 90 -8.49 0.11 -20.92
CA ASP A 90 -7.29 0.07 -21.76
C ASP A 90 -6.25 -0.89 -21.20
N ILE A 91 -5.43 -1.46 -22.09
CA ILE A 91 -4.29 -2.29 -21.71
C ILE A 91 -3.03 -1.45 -21.84
N ILE A 92 -2.25 -1.38 -20.77
CA ILE A 92 -0.99 -0.63 -20.72
C ILE A 92 0.17 -1.55 -20.34
N GLU A 93 1.35 -1.25 -20.87
CA GLU A 93 2.63 -1.80 -20.42
C GLU A 93 3.41 -0.69 -19.74
N ILE A 94 3.82 -0.90 -18.50
CA ILE A 94 4.53 0.09 -17.69
C ILE A 94 5.93 -0.38 -17.33
N GLU A 95 6.85 0.57 -17.34
CA GLU A 95 8.10 0.52 -16.57
C GLU A 95 7.87 1.27 -15.26
N TYR A 96 8.36 0.71 -14.16
CA TYR A 96 8.09 1.27 -12.84
C TYR A 96 9.27 1.12 -11.89
N THR A 97 9.35 2.04 -10.94
CA THR A 97 10.12 1.90 -9.70
C THR A 97 9.23 2.34 -8.56
N ILE A 98 9.00 1.46 -7.60
CA ILE A 98 8.23 1.69 -6.39
C ILE A 98 9.20 1.63 -5.22
N SER A 99 9.28 2.73 -4.47
CA SER A 99 10.16 2.89 -3.33
C SER A 99 9.43 3.49 -2.15
N LEU A 100 10.03 3.41 -0.96
CA LEU A 100 9.59 4.17 0.21
C LEU A 100 10.11 5.62 0.12
N LEU A 101 9.49 6.55 0.85
CA LEU A 101 9.94 7.97 0.86
C LEU A 101 11.42 8.18 1.23
N HIS A 102 12.05 7.23 1.93
CA HIS A 102 13.47 7.28 2.25
C HIS A 102 14.37 6.60 1.20
N GLY A 103 13.84 6.24 0.04
CA GLY A 103 14.57 5.75 -1.12
C GLY A 103 14.78 4.23 -1.18
N THR A 104 14.32 3.45 -0.19
CA THR A 104 14.39 1.99 -0.28
C THR A 104 13.47 1.48 -1.37
N VAL A 105 14.06 0.88 -2.41
CA VAL A 105 13.32 0.30 -3.54
C VAL A 105 12.64 -0.99 -3.10
N CYS A 106 11.32 -1.05 -3.27
CA CYS A 106 10.49 -2.23 -2.99
C CYS A 106 10.34 -3.08 -4.26
N TYR A 107 10.02 -2.46 -5.40
CA TYR A 107 9.79 -3.17 -6.66
C TYR A 107 10.25 -2.30 -7.84
N THR A 108 10.94 -2.88 -8.83
CA THR A 108 11.27 -2.16 -10.08
C THR A 108 11.27 -3.11 -11.27
N SER A 109 10.97 -2.56 -12.44
CA SER A 109 11.06 -3.23 -13.73
C SER A 109 12.48 -3.67 -14.09
N ASP A 110 13.52 -3.06 -13.52
CA ASP A 110 14.91 -3.42 -13.82
C ASP A 110 15.21 -4.91 -13.55
N PHE A 111 14.54 -5.50 -12.56
CA PHE A 111 14.69 -6.93 -12.23
C PHE A 111 13.42 -7.76 -12.35
N LEU A 112 12.23 -7.15 -12.40
CA LEU A 112 10.95 -7.87 -12.58
C LEU A 112 10.42 -7.84 -14.01
N GLY A 113 11.03 -7.04 -14.88
CA GLY A 113 10.47 -6.73 -16.19
C GLY A 113 9.33 -5.72 -16.13
N THR A 114 8.83 -5.37 -17.32
CA THR A 114 7.66 -4.49 -17.44
C THR A 114 6.39 -5.18 -16.96
N LYS A 115 5.41 -4.40 -16.53
CA LYS A 115 4.11 -4.92 -16.12
C LYS A 115 3.05 -4.58 -17.14
N ILE A 116 2.27 -5.58 -17.56
CA ILE A 116 1.09 -5.39 -18.41
C ILE A 116 -0.15 -5.53 -17.52
N LEU A 117 -1.06 -4.57 -17.61
CA LEU A 117 -2.32 -4.60 -16.85
C LEU A 117 -3.45 -3.94 -17.64
N ARG A 118 -4.68 -4.20 -17.19
CA ARG A 118 -5.89 -3.52 -17.67
C ARG A 118 -6.32 -2.47 -16.65
N VAL A 119 -6.40 -1.22 -17.09
CA VAL A 119 -6.74 -0.09 -16.22
C VAL A 119 -8.16 -0.21 -15.68
N GLY A 120 -8.34 0.07 -14.39
CA GLY A 120 -9.62 0.00 -13.69
C GLY A 120 -10.05 -1.42 -13.28
N GLN A 121 -9.19 -2.43 -13.44
CA GLN A 121 -9.47 -3.81 -13.01
C GLN A 121 -8.66 -4.24 -11.77
N GLY A 122 -7.84 -3.34 -11.22
CA GLY A 122 -6.99 -3.62 -10.07
C GLY A 122 -5.76 -4.45 -10.42
N GLY A 123 -5.13 -5.03 -9.39
CA GLY A 123 -3.84 -5.71 -9.51
C GLY A 123 -2.62 -4.79 -9.37
N VAL A 124 -2.87 -3.50 -9.16
CA VAL A 124 -1.93 -2.49 -8.67
C VAL A 124 -2.62 -1.65 -7.60
N GLU A 125 -1.84 -0.79 -6.93
CA GLU A 125 -2.32 0.21 -5.98
C GLU A 125 -3.36 1.14 -6.62
N SER A 126 -4.42 1.48 -5.88
CA SER A 126 -5.49 2.36 -6.39
C SER A 126 -4.98 3.76 -6.77
N GLY A 127 -3.93 4.24 -6.10
CA GLY A 127 -3.25 5.47 -6.49
C GLY A 127 -2.54 5.39 -7.84
N LEU A 128 -2.08 4.21 -8.26
CA LEU A 128 -1.54 4.01 -9.61
C LEU A 128 -2.63 3.96 -10.65
N GLU A 129 -3.75 3.27 -10.39
CA GLU A 129 -4.93 3.30 -11.28
C GLU A 129 -5.39 4.74 -11.53
N GLU A 130 -5.50 5.54 -10.46
CA GLU A 130 -5.83 6.96 -10.57
C GLU A 130 -4.78 7.74 -11.35
N ALA A 131 -3.49 7.50 -11.11
CA ALA A 131 -2.41 8.16 -11.84
C ALA A 131 -2.46 7.86 -13.34
N PHE A 132 -2.75 6.62 -13.75
CA PHE A 132 -2.79 6.23 -15.16
C PHE A 132 -3.85 7.01 -15.94
N LEU A 133 -5.00 7.30 -15.33
CA LEU A 133 -6.07 8.09 -15.95
C LEU A 133 -5.69 9.56 -16.18
N LEU A 134 -4.58 10.02 -15.58
CA LEU A 134 -4.01 11.36 -15.80
C LEU A 134 -2.91 11.34 -16.87
N MET A 135 -2.54 10.18 -17.38
CA MET A 135 -1.39 9.97 -18.26
C MET A 135 -1.80 9.59 -19.69
N HIS A 136 -0.85 9.76 -20.60
CA HIS A 136 -0.93 9.33 -22.00
C HIS A 136 0.15 8.29 -22.30
N LYS A 137 0.06 7.67 -23.48
CA LYS A 137 1.14 6.82 -23.97
C LYS A 137 2.45 7.59 -24.08
N GLY A 138 3.52 7.02 -23.53
CA GLY A 138 4.86 7.62 -23.54
C GLY A 138 5.10 8.66 -22.44
N ASP A 139 4.13 8.88 -21.55
CA ASP A 139 4.32 9.78 -20.42
C ASP A 139 5.19 9.14 -19.34
N SER A 140 6.03 9.96 -18.71
CA SER A 140 6.70 9.62 -17.45
C SER A 140 6.10 10.45 -16.32
N ALA A 141 5.80 9.80 -15.20
CA ALA A 141 5.26 10.47 -14.01
C ALA A 141 6.05 10.11 -12.75
N HIS A 142 6.14 11.10 -11.86
CA HIS A 142 6.52 10.91 -10.46
C HIS A 142 5.25 11.00 -9.61
N VAL A 143 4.96 9.95 -8.85
CA VAL A 143 3.73 9.80 -8.08
C VAL A 143 4.08 9.47 -6.64
N ILE A 144 3.51 10.21 -5.68
CA ILE A 144 3.61 9.89 -4.26
C ILE A 144 2.24 9.44 -3.76
N ILE A 145 2.17 8.19 -3.31
CA ILE A 145 0.93 7.50 -2.97
C ILE A 145 0.81 7.39 -1.44
N PRO A 146 -0.18 8.04 -0.81
CA PRO A 146 -0.43 7.89 0.62
C PRO A 146 -0.93 6.47 0.95
N PRO A 147 -0.84 6.03 2.22
CA PRO A 147 -1.08 4.63 2.57
C PRO A 147 -2.46 4.10 2.17
N HIS A 148 -3.52 4.92 2.28
CA HIS A 148 -4.89 4.52 1.93
C HIS A 148 -5.13 4.33 0.43
N LEU A 149 -4.21 4.81 -0.43
CA LEU A 149 -4.20 4.57 -1.87
C LEU A 149 -3.18 3.50 -2.29
N ALA A 150 -2.53 2.85 -1.31
CA ALA A 150 -1.53 1.81 -1.50
C ALA A 150 -1.87 0.57 -0.63
N HIS A 151 -0.99 0.17 0.29
CA HIS A 151 -1.13 -1.06 1.11
C HIS A 151 -1.70 -0.83 2.52
N GLY A 152 -2.18 0.38 2.80
CA GLY A 152 -2.94 0.71 4.00
C GLY A 152 -2.21 0.41 5.32
N LEU A 153 -2.97 -0.10 6.29
CA LEU A 153 -2.49 -0.37 7.65
C LEU A 153 -1.52 -1.56 7.73
N ILE A 154 -1.64 -2.53 6.81
CA ILE A 154 -0.98 -3.83 6.94
C ILE A 154 0.32 -3.90 6.13
N GLY A 155 0.42 -3.13 5.04
CA GLY A 155 1.50 -3.32 4.08
C GLY A 155 1.23 -4.53 3.17
N ASP A 156 2.26 -4.96 2.44
CA ASP A 156 2.18 -6.10 1.50
C ASP A 156 2.65 -7.43 2.12
N LEU A 157 2.98 -7.42 3.42
CA LEU A 157 3.57 -8.55 4.17
C LEU A 157 4.91 -9.04 3.60
N ASN A 158 5.60 -8.20 2.82
CA ASN A 158 6.86 -8.51 2.16
C ASN A 158 7.80 -7.29 2.16
N ARG A 159 7.75 -6.44 1.13
CA ARG A 159 8.72 -5.34 0.93
C ARG A 159 8.15 -3.96 1.27
N ILE A 160 6.84 -3.83 1.43
CA ILE A 160 6.14 -2.60 1.75
C ILE A 160 5.60 -2.72 3.18
N PRO A 161 6.15 -1.92 4.12
CA PRO A 161 5.72 -1.97 5.52
C PRO A 161 4.33 -1.34 5.73
N GLN A 162 3.83 -1.50 6.94
CA GLN A 162 2.59 -0.89 7.42
C GLN A 162 2.62 0.63 7.25
N LEU A 163 1.49 1.21 6.82
CA LEU A 163 1.31 2.66 6.68
C LEU A 163 2.39 3.32 5.80
N ALA A 164 2.96 2.59 4.86
CA ALA A 164 3.98 3.10 3.95
C ALA A 164 3.40 4.14 3.00
N ILE A 165 4.16 5.21 2.79
CA ILE A 165 3.96 6.13 1.66
C ILE A 165 4.89 5.64 0.56
N LEU A 166 4.34 5.45 -0.63
CA LEU A 166 5.13 5.02 -1.79
C LEU A 166 5.56 6.23 -2.61
N ASP A 167 6.82 6.23 -3.02
CA ASP A 167 7.38 7.08 -4.06
C ASP A 167 7.56 6.23 -5.32
N CYS A 168 6.78 6.55 -6.35
CA CYS A 168 6.67 5.80 -7.57
C CYS A 168 7.14 6.63 -8.77
N LYS A 169 8.02 6.05 -9.59
CA LYS A 169 8.37 6.57 -10.92
C LYS A 169 7.80 5.61 -11.95
N ILE A 170 6.99 6.15 -12.86
CA ILE A 170 6.25 5.37 -13.85
C ILE A 170 6.57 5.88 -15.24
N TYR A 171 6.67 4.97 -16.21
CA TYR A 171 6.70 5.28 -17.63
C TYR A 171 5.73 4.38 -18.38
N ILE A 172 4.86 4.99 -19.20
CA ILE A 172 3.90 4.26 -20.05
C ILE A 172 4.60 3.87 -21.35
N LYS A 173 5.08 2.63 -21.42
CA LYS A 173 5.80 2.11 -22.57
C LYS A 173 4.87 1.81 -23.74
N ASN A 174 3.80 1.08 -23.50
CA ASN A 174 2.79 0.73 -24.51
C ASN A 174 1.36 0.95 -23.99
N HIS A 175 0.45 1.17 -24.94
CA HIS A 175 -0.97 1.44 -24.69
C HIS A 175 -1.79 0.88 -25.86
N LYS A 176 -2.83 0.08 -25.53
CA LYS A 176 -3.82 -0.45 -26.47
C LYS A 176 -5.21 -0.09 -25.96
N LYS A 177 -6.00 0.56 -26.82
CA LYS A 177 -7.39 0.94 -26.51
C LYS A 177 -8.29 -0.28 -26.33
N SER A 178 -9.18 -0.22 -25.34
CA SER A 178 -10.18 -1.27 -25.05
C SER A 178 -11.07 -1.61 -26.25
N ASN A 179 -11.36 -0.62 -27.11
CA ASN A 179 -12.30 -0.75 -28.24
C ASN A 179 -11.75 -1.55 -29.44
N ASN A 180 -10.48 -1.98 -29.41
CA ASN A 180 -9.97 -2.93 -30.38
C ASN A 180 -10.21 -4.34 -29.86
N SER A 181 -11.39 -4.87 -30.22
CA SER A 181 -11.83 -6.25 -30.00
C SER A 181 -10.69 -7.27 -30.23
N PHE A 182 -10.60 -8.23 -29.31
CA PHE A 182 -9.71 -9.40 -29.44
C PHE A 182 -10.02 -10.21 -30.69
#